data_AF-A0A845YHG0-F1
#
_entry.id   AF-A0A845YHG0-F1
#
_cell.length_a   1.000
_cell.length_b   1.000
_cell.length_c   1.000
_cell.angle_alpha   90.00
_cell.angle_beta   90.00
_cell.angle_gamma   90.00
#
_symmetry.space_group_name_H-M   'P 1'
#
loop_
_entity.id
_entity.type
_entity.pdbx_description
1 polymer ?
#
loop_
_entity_poly.entity_id
_entity_poly.type
_entity_poly.pdbx_seq_one_letter_code
_entity_poly.pdbx_strand_id
1 'polypeptide(L)'
;MSVAVLGDEEKGWRPKSYKRELWGCRALLEFPVVKLLDYDIDELAQNPNPLAAIVQAHRAAQIARDDVGVGYANKLSLIKSLYERGYGKNDIVQLFRLIDWFIALPKFEEDRLWQEIQTLEENKKMPYITSVERRGLEKGLQQGLQQGKQENILQLLEIRFEDVAQELKQIIEKLDDIELLGKLFAQAATTQSLDEFESVVSQYVTDDESKEEEE
;
A
#
# COMPACT_ATOMS: atom_id res chain seq x y z
N MET A 1 1.26 5.50 -28.92
CA MET A 1 0.47 4.28 -28.67
C MET A 1 0.03 4.32 -27.22
N SER A 2 -1.25 4.12 -26.93
CA SER A 2 -1.78 4.11 -25.55
C SER A 2 -2.38 2.74 -25.27
N VAL A 3 -2.40 2.32 -24.00
CA VAL A 3 -3.02 1.07 -23.51
C VAL A 3 -3.64 1.37 -22.16
N ALA A 4 -4.81 0.77 -21.88
CA ALA A 4 -5.41 0.80 -20.56
C ALA A 4 -5.15 -0.51 -19.83
N VAL A 5 -4.57 -0.44 -18.62
CA VAL A 5 -4.40 -1.57 -17.71
C VAL A 5 -5.43 -1.43 -16.60
N LEU A 6 -6.31 -2.41 -16.47
CA LEU A 6 -7.45 -2.37 -15.55
C LEU A 6 -7.21 -3.36 -14.41
N GLY A 7 -7.07 -2.81 -13.20
CA GLY A 7 -6.81 -3.56 -11.97
C GLY A 7 -8.00 -3.63 -11.02
N ASP A 8 -9.20 -3.25 -11.42
CA ASP A 8 -10.41 -3.36 -10.59
C ASP A 8 -10.99 -4.79 -10.55
N GLU A 9 -11.94 -5.03 -9.65
CA GLU A 9 -12.59 -6.34 -9.43
C GLU A 9 -13.81 -6.60 -10.34
N GLU A 10 -14.25 -5.61 -11.13
CA GLU A 10 -15.42 -5.75 -11.98
C GLU A 10 -15.09 -6.41 -13.32
N LYS A 11 -15.40 -7.69 -13.48
CA LYS A 11 -15.10 -8.48 -14.70
C LYS A 11 -15.64 -7.85 -16.00
N GLY A 12 -16.81 -7.21 -15.94
CA GLY A 12 -17.50 -6.65 -17.09
C GLY A 12 -17.01 -5.26 -17.52
N TRP A 13 -16.35 -4.52 -16.63
CA TRP A 13 -15.92 -3.15 -16.92
C TRP A 13 -14.63 -3.16 -17.76
N ARG A 14 -14.79 -2.77 -19.04
CA ARG A 14 -13.74 -2.80 -20.09
C ARG A 14 -13.92 -1.66 -21.10
N PRO A 15 -13.70 -0.40 -20.71
CA PRO A 15 -13.81 0.74 -21.63
C PRO A 15 -12.78 0.62 -22.74
N LYS A 16 -13.21 0.72 -24.01
CA LYS A 16 -12.31 0.64 -25.19
C LYS A 16 -12.01 1.98 -25.83
N SER A 17 -12.65 3.04 -25.33
CA SER A 17 -12.53 4.37 -25.89
C SER A 17 -12.81 5.45 -24.85
N TYR A 18 -12.13 6.58 -25.00
CA TYR A 18 -12.43 7.84 -24.31
C TYR A 18 -12.97 8.86 -25.31
N LYS A 19 -14.09 9.51 -24.98
CA LYS A 19 -14.73 10.54 -25.81
C LYS A 19 -14.92 11.83 -25.03
N ARG A 20 -14.54 12.95 -25.63
CA ARG A 20 -14.81 14.30 -25.11
C ARG A 20 -15.40 15.18 -26.20
N GLU A 21 -16.42 15.97 -25.86
CA GLU A 21 -17.11 16.89 -26.76
C GLU A 21 -17.18 18.29 -26.12
N LEU A 22 -16.71 19.32 -26.82
CA LEU A 22 -16.66 20.71 -26.35
C LEU A 22 -16.79 21.67 -27.53
N TRP A 23 -17.70 22.64 -27.43
CA TRP A 23 -17.96 23.65 -28.47
C TRP A 23 -18.17 23.07 -29.89
N GLY A 24 -18.78 21.90 -30.00
CA GLY A 24 -18.98 21.20 -31.28
C GLY A 24 -17.74 20.45 -31.81
N CYS A 25 -16.59 20.55 -31.15
CA CYS A 25 -15.41 19.73 -31.42
C CYS A 25 -15.52 18.39 -30.68
N ARG A 26 -15.03 17.30 -31.31
CA ARG A 26 -14.97 15.97 -30.71
C ARG A 26 -13.55 15.44 -30.69
N ALA A 27 -13.13 14.91 -29.55
CA ALA A 27 -11.94 14.10 -29.40
C ALA A 27 -12.34 12.66 -29.07
N LEU A 28 -11.80 11.71 -29.83
CA LEU A 28 -11.98 10.27 -29.62
C LEU A 28 -10.60 9.62 -29.52
N LEU A 29 -10.39 8.83 -28.48
CA LEU A 29 -9.21 8.00 -28.31
C LEU A 29 -9.66 6.55 -28.14
N GLU A 30 -9.27 5.68 -29.06
CA GLU A 30 -9.46 4.23 -28.96
C GLU A 30 -8.17 3.59 -28.48
N PHE A 31 -8.28 2.59 -27.60
CA PHE A 31 -7.11 1.95 -27.00
C PHE A 31 -7.37 0.46 -26.68
N PRO A 32 -6.33 -0.40 -26.78
CA PRO A 32 -6.38 -1.75 -26.26
C PRO A 32 -6.51 -1.75 -24.73
N VAL A 33 -7.13 -2.82 -24.22
CA VAL A 33 -7.39 -3.01 -22.79
C VAL A 33 -6.78 -4.31 -22.34
N VAL A 34 -6.02 -4.26 -21.24
CA VAL A 34 -5.51 -5.41 -20.50
C VAL A 34 -6.21 -5.44 -19.15
N LYS A 35 -6.93 -6.53 -18.83
CA LYS A 35 -7.59 -6.70 -17.53
C LYS A 35 -6.78 -7.67 -16.69
N LEU A 36 -6.32 -7.23 -15.52
CA LEU A 36 -5.51 -8.07 -14.63
C LEU A 36 -6.30 -9.29 -14.10
N LEU A 37 -7.63 -9.18 -14.06
CA LEU A 37 -8.53 -10.29 -13.71
C LEU A 37 -8.49 -11.48 -14.68
N ASP A 38 -7.98 -11.28 -15.90
CA ASP A 38 -7.94 -12.33 -16.93
C ASP A 38 -6.80 -13.32 -16.75
N TYR A 39 -5.81 -12.98 -15.92
CA TYR A 39 -4.65 -13.82 -15.68
C TYR A 39 -4.88 -14.76 -14.51
N ASP A 40 -4.49 -16.02 -14.67
CA ASP A 40 -4.56 -17.02 -13.62
C ASP A 40 -3.37 -16.90 -12.66
N ILE A 41 -3.61 -17.07 -11.35
CA ILE A 41 -2.58 -16.88 -10.32
C ILE A 41 -1.50 -17.96 -10.42
N ASP A 42 -1.86 -19.19 -10.75
CA ASP A 42 -0.90 -20.30 -10.83
C ASP A 42 -0.04 -20.19 -12.10
N GLU A 43 -0.62 -19.72 -13.21
CA GLU A 43 0.15 -19.38 -14.41
C GLU A 43 1.13 -18.23 -14.14
N LEU A 44 0.68 -17.19 -13.43
CA LEU A 44 1.54 -16.06 -13.05
C LEU A 44 2.67 -16.48 -12.10
N ALA A 45 2.42 -17.47 -11.22
CA ALA A 45 3.39 -18.01 -10.26
C ALA A 45 4.63 -18.59 -10.95
N GLN A 46 4.43 -19.22 -12.10
CA GLN A 46 5.49 -19.93 -12.85
C GLN A 46 6.19 -19.03 -13.88
N ASN A 47 5.68 -17.82 -14.10
CA ASN A 47 6.21 -16.93 -15.13
C ASN A 47 7.44 -16.16 -14.60
N PRO A 48 8.60 -16.21 -15.29
CA PRO A 48 9.82 -15.53 -14.84
C PRO A 48 9.78 -14.01 -15.05
N ASN A 49 8.71 -13.45 -15.59
CA ASN A 49 8.58 -12.00 -15.76
C ASN A 49 8.26 -11.33 -14.40
N PRO A 50 9.02 -10.31 -13.95
CA PRO A 50 8.73 -9.61 -12.70
C PRO A 50 7.35 -8.94 -12.67
N LEU A 51 6.83 -8.51 -13.82
CA LEU A 51 5.45 -8.02 -13.90
C LEU A 51 4.43 -9.11 -13.58
N ALA A 52 4.72 -10.38 -13.88
CA ALA A 52 3.83 -11.47 -13.51
C ALA A 52 3.76 -11.64 -11.98
N ALA A 53 4.88 -11.44 -11.27
CA ALA A 53 4.88 -11.43 -9.81
C ALA A 53 4.06 -10.26 -9.24
N ILE A 54 4.16 -9.06 -9.85
CA ILE A 54 3.35 -7.89 -9.44
C ILE A 54 1.86 -8.13 -9.69
N VAL A 55 1.48 -8.67 -10.85
CA VAL A 55 0.08 -9.00 -11.15
C VAL A 55 -0.42 -10.11 -10.22
N GLN A 56 0.41 -11.10 -9.89
CA GLN A 56 0.06 -12.13 -8.92
C GLN A 56 -0.20 -11.52 -7.54
N ALA A 57 0.68 -10.62 -7.08
CA ALA A 57 0.53 -9.89 -5.81
C ALA A 57 -0.78 -9.12 -5.73
N HIS A 58 -1.07 -8.34 -6.78
CA HIS A 58 -2.30 -7.56 -6.89
C HIS A 58 -3.54 -8.44 -6.82
N ARG A 59 -3.56 -9.55 -7.58
CA ARG A 59 -4.67 -10.52 -7.57
C ARG A 59 -4.82 -11.21 -6.21
N ALA A 60 -3.71 -11.56 -5.58
CA ALA A 60 -3.69 -12.18 -4.26
C ALA A 60 -4.26 -11.25 -3.17
N ALA A 61 -3.96 -9.95 -3.24
CA ALA A 61 -4.52 -8.93 -2.36
C ALA A 61 -6.03 -8.77 -2.55
N GLN A 62 -6.51 -8.72 -3.79
CA GLN A 62 -7.96 -8.68 -4.09
C GLN A 62 -8.73 -9.89 -3.56
N ILE A 63 -8.10 -11.07 -3.55
CA ILE A 63 -8.71 -12.29 -3.00
C ILE A 63 -8.73 -12.25 -1.48
N ALA A 64 -7.63 -11.81 -0.86
CA ALA A 64 -7.53 -11.74 0.59
C ALA A 64 -8.51 -10.72 1.18
N ARG A 65 -8.69 -9.57 0.53
CA ARG A 65 -9.45 -8.43 1.08
C ARG A 65 -8.97 -8.14 2.51
N ASP A 66 -9.85 -8.31 3.49
CA ASP A 66 -9.56 -8.10 4.91
C ASP A 66 -9.33 -9.42 5.69
N ASP A 67 -9.35 -10.58 5.01
CA ASP A 67 -9.09 -11.88 5.64
C ASP A 67 -7.58 -12.09 5.82
N VAL A 68 -7.13 -11.92 7.07
CA VAL A 68 -5.73 -12.07 7.47
C VAL A 68 -5.19 -13.48 7.18
N GLY A 69 -6.00 -14.52 7.36
CA GLY A 69 -5.58 -15.91 7.15
C GLY A 69 -5.32 -16.21 5.68
N VAL A 70 -6.23 -15.74 4.80
CA VAL A 70 -6.06 -15.82 3.34
C VAL A 70 -4.87 -14.96 2.90
N GLY A 71 -4.75 -13.75 3.45
CA GLY A 71 -3.62 -12.85 3.20
C GLY A 71 -2.27 -13.49 3.53
N TYR A 72 -2.15 -14.13 4.70
CA TYR A 72 -0.93 -14.83 5.11
C TYR A 72 -0.56 -15.94 4.12
N ALA A 73 -1.50 -16.84 3.84
CA ALA A 73 -1.27 -17.97 2.94
C ALA A 73 -0.84 -17.51 1.54
N ASN A 74 -1.51 -16.47 1.03
CA ASN A 74 -1.21 -15.87 -0.26
C ASN A 74 0.19 -15.21 -0.30
N LYS A 75 0.51 -14.39 0.70
CA LYS A 75 1.81 -13.69 0.80
C LYS A 75 2.96 -14.69 0.87
N LEU A 76 2.82 -15.74 1.68
CA LEU A 76 3.79 -16.83 1.78
C LEU A 76 3.99 -17.57 0.45
N SER A 77 2.89 -17.91 -0.24
CA SER A 77 2.94 -18.59 -1.55
C SER A 77 3.65 -17.74 -2.60
N LEU A 78 3.30 -16.46 -2.66
CA LEU A 78 3.88 -15.49 -3.59
C LEU A 78 5.39 -15.32 -3.35
N ILE A 79 5.80 -15.13 -2.11
CA ILE A 79 7.20 -15.04 -1.70
C ILE A 79 7.97 -16.31 -2.09
N LYS A 80 7.43 -17.49 -1.79
CA LYS A 80 8.03 -18.77 -2.20
C LYS A 80 8.25 -18.83 -3.72
N SER A 81 7.27 -18.37 -4.50
CA SER A 81 7.38 -18.33 -5.97
C SER A 81 8.50 -17.39 -6.45
N LEU A 82 8.81 -16.30 -5.75
CA LEU A 82 9.91 -15.40 -6.13
C LEU A 82 11.27 -16.12 -6.14
N TYR A 83 11.50 -16.98 -5.15
CA TYR A 83 12.72 -17.78 -5.05
C TYR A 83 12.81 -18.88 -6.12
N GLU A 84 11.70 -19.23 -6.77
CA GLU A 84 11.63 -20.28 -7.80
C GLU A 84 11.79 -19.72 -9.22
N ARG A 85 11.58 -18.41 -9.41
CA ARG A 85 11.63 -17.73 -10.73
C ARG A 85 13.04 -17.38 -11.20
N GLY A 86 14.08 -17.70 -10.41
CA GLY A 86 15.48 -17.47 -10.79
C GLY A 86 15.93 -16.01 -10.71
N TYR A 87 15.24 -15.19 -9.92
CA TYR A 87 15.60 -13.79 -9.72
C TYR A 87 16.92 -13.60 -8.97
N GLY A 88 17.60 -12.49 -9.27
CA GLY A 88 18.73 -12.03 -8.48
C GLY A 88 18.27 -11.47 -7.12
N LYS A 89 19.21 -11.36 -6.18
CA LYS A 89 18.94 -10.85 -4.83
C LYS A 89 18.23 -9.50 -4.81
N ASN A 90 18.72 -8.55 -5.59
CA ASN A 90 18.16 -7.20 -5.60
C ASN A 90 16.72 -7.17 -6.13
N ASP A 91 16.41 -8.00 -7.13
CA ASP A 91 15.06 -8.09 -7.69
C ASP A 91 14.09 -8.70 -6.68
N ILE A 92 14.52 -9.74 -5.95
CA ILE A 92 13.73 -10.34 -4.87
C ILE A 92 13.44 -9.30 -3.78
N VAL A 93 14.46 -8.58 -3.31
CA VAL A 93 14.28 -7.53 -2.28
C VAL A 93 13.33 -6.42 -2.75
N GLN A 94 13.40 -6.00 -4.01
CA GLN A 94 12.48 -4.99 -4.54
C GLN A 94 11.05 -5.51 -4.69
N LEU A 95 10.87 -6.74 -5.17
CA LEU A 95 9.55 -7.35 -5.30
C LEU A 95 8.91 -7.59 -3.92
N PHE A 96 9.70 -7.95 -2.91
CA PHE A 96 9.24 -8.05 -1.53
C PHE A 96 8.62 -6.74 -1.02
N ARG A 97 9.27 -5.59 -1.25
CA ARG A 97 8.73 -4.27 -0.87
C ARG A 97 7.34 -4.03 -1.45
N LEU A 98 7.17 -4.36 -2.73
CA LEU A 98 5.89 -4.18 -3.42
C LEU A 98 4.83 -5.11 -2.85
N ILE A 99 5.19 -6.36 -2.56
CA ILE A 99 4.28 -7.36 -1.98
C ILE A 99 3.82 -6.94 -0.58
N ASP A 100 4.74 -6.43 0.24
CA ASP A 100 4.43 -5.94 1.58
C ASP A 100 3.42 -4.79 1.54
N TRP A 101 3.45 -3.96 0.49
CA TRP A 101 2.45 -2.90 0.30
C TRP A 101 1.09 -3.46 -0.14
N PHE A 102 1.06 -4.49 -0.98
CA PHE A 102 -0.19 -5.10 -1.44
C PHE A 102 -0.91 -5.89 -0.33
N ILE A 103 -0.16 -6.59 0.52
CA ILE A 103 -0.70 -7.46 1.57
C ILE A 103 -0.03 -7.09 2.89
N ALA A 104 -0.69 -6.20 3.64
CA ALA A 104 -0.30 -5.85 4.99
C ALA A 104 -0.80 -6.92 5.97
N LEU A 105 0.09 -7.49 6.78
CA LEU A 105 -0.27 -8.44 7.82
C LEU A 105 -0.10 -7.82 9.22
N PRO A 106 -0.85 -8.30 10.24
CA PRO A 106 -0.57 -7.96 11.63
C PRO A 106 0.85 -8.40 12.02
N LYS A 107 1.48 -7.67 12.93
CA LYS A 107 2.88 -7.87 13.33
C LYS A 107 3.23 -9.32 13.70
N PHE A 108 2.34 -10.01 14.40
CA PHE A 108 2.55 -11.42 14.78
C PHE A 108 2.62 -12.35 13.56
N GLU A 109 1.79 -12.13 12.54
CA GLU A 109 1.80 -12.92 11.30
C GLU A 109 2.99 -12.55 10.42
N GLU A 110 3.43 -11.27 10.40
CA GLU A 110 4.70 -10.87 9.77
C GLU A 110 5.90 -11.59 10.41
N ASP A 111 5.99 -11.60 11.74
CA ASP A 111 7.08 -12.26 12.45
C ASP A 111 7.12 -13.77 12.16
N ARG A 112 5.94 -14.41 12.11
CA ARG A 112 5.81 -15.80 11.71
C ARG A 112 6.25 -16.03 10.27
N LEU A 113 5.83 -15.16 9.34
CA LEU A 113 6.22 -15.22 7.93
C LEU A 113 7.75 -15.15 7.78
N TRP A 114 8.40 -14.24 8.51
CA TRP A 114 9.86 -14.11 8.50
C TRP A 114 10.57 -15.36 9.02
N GLN A 115 10.04 -16.03 10.04
CA GLN A 115 10.61 -17.30 10.52
C GLN A 115 10.53 -18.40 9.45
N GLU A 116 9.41 -18.49 8.73
CA GLU A 116 9.26 -19.45 7.63
C GLU A 116 10.21 -19.13 6.46
N ILE A 117 10.36 -17.86 6.09
CA ILE A 117 11.29 -17.43 5.04
C ILE A 117 12.73 -17.75 5.42
N GLN A 118 13.14 -17.44 6.65
CA GLN A 118 14.48 -17.75 7.13
C GLN A 118 14.76 -19.26 7.05
N THR A 119 13.79 -20.09 7.45
CA THR A 119 13.89 -21.55 7.35
C THR A 119 14.04 -22.01 5.89
N LEU A 120 13.32 -21.38 4.95
CA LEU A 120 13.44 -21.69 3.52
C LEU A 120 14.82 -21.31 2.95
N GLU A 121 15.33 -20.13 3.30
CA GLU A 121 16.63 -19.64 2.84
C GLU A 121 17.79 -20.50 3.40
N GLU A 122 17.69 -20.92 4.66
CA GLU A 122 18.63 -21.85 5.31
C GLU A 122 18.65 -23.21 4.59
N ASN A 123 17.47 -23.78 4.33
CA ASN A 123 17.34 -25.06 3.62
C ASN A 123 17.88 -25.00 2.20
N LYS A 124 17.66 -23.89 1.48
CA LYS A 124 18.13 -23.68 0.11
C LYS A 124 19.57 -23.16 0.04
N LYS A 125 20.18 -22.79 1.18
CA LYS A 125 21.50 -22.11 1.28
C LYS A 125 21.60 -20.85 0.42
N MET A 126 20.52 -20.08 0.35
CA MET A 126 20.44 -18.87 -0.47
C MET A 126 19.82 -17.71 0.33
N PRO A 127 20.63 -16.96 1.10
CA PRO A 127 20.13 -15.82 1.85
C PRO A 127 19.93 -14.62 0.91
N TYR A 128 18.67 -14.30 0.60
CA TYR A 128 18.34 -13.17 -0.23
C TYR A 128 17.88 -11.96 0.59
N ILE A 129 17.44 -12.16 1.84
CA ILE A 129 17.05 -11.07 2.74
C ILE A 129 17.87 -11.12 4.02
N THR A 130 18.73 -10.11 4.20
CA THR A 130 19.49 -9.91 5.43
C THR A 130 18.65 -9.22 6.50
N SER A 131 19.10 -9.28 7.76
CA SER A 131 18.46 -8.55 8.87
C SER A 131 18.39 -7.04 8.65
N VAL A 132 19.38 -6.46 7.96
CA VAL A 132 19.41 -5.03 7.59
C VAL A 132 18.38 -4.75 6.51
N GLU A 133 18.29 -5.59 5.48
CA GLU A 133 17.26 -5.48 4.44
C GLU A 133 15.87 -5.61 5.05
N ARG A 134 15.62 -6.61 5.92
CA ARG A 134 14.38 -6.78 6.66
C ARG A 134 13.99 -5.52 7.44
N ARG A 135 14.89 -4.97 8.26
CA ARG A 135 14.62 -3.71 8.98
C ARG A 135 14.32 -2.55 8.04
N GLY A 136 14.98 -2.50 6.88
CA GLY A 136 14.70 -1.52 5.84
C GLY A 136 13.30 -1.68 5.24
N LEU A 137 12.86 -2.92 5.01
CA LEU A 137 11.49 -3.24 4.56
C LEU A 137 10.46 -2.81 5.60
N GLU A 138 10.66 -3.20 6.87
CA GLU A 138 9.78 -2.84 7.98
C GLU A 138 9.64 -1.32 8.14
N LYS A 139 10.77 -0.59 8.11
CA LYS A 139 10.76 0.88 8.17
C LYS A 139 10.05 1.51 6.96
N GLY A 140 10.30 0.99 5.76
CA GLY A 140 9.65 1.49 4.55
C GLY A 140 8.13 1.30 4.59
N LEU A 141 7.65 0.15 5.09
CA LEU A 141 6.23 -0.11 5.28
C LEU A 141 5.61 0.84 6.32
N GLN A 142 6.27 1.02 7.46
CA GLN A 142 5.81 1.95 8.50
C GLN A 142 5.69 3.37 7.96
N GLN A 143 6.71 3.84 7.22
CA GLN A 143 6.70 5.16 6.58
C GLN A 143 5.55 5.29 5.56
N GLY A 144 5.33 4.26 4.72
CA GLY A 144 4.24 4.28 3.75
C GLY A 144 2.86 4.32 4.41
N LEU A 145 2.67 3.57 5.50
CA LEU A 145 1.41 3.56 6.26
C LEU A 145 1.18 4.90 6.98
N GLN A 146 2.24 5.48 7.54
CA GLN A 146 2.21 6.82 8.13
C GLN A 146 1.80 7.87 7.08
N GLN A 147 2.51 7.93 5.95
CA GLN A 147 2.22 8.87 4.86
C GLN A 147 0.79 8.71 4.34
N GLY A 148 0.32 7.48 4.16
CA GLY A 148 -1.05 7.20 3.72
C GLY A 148 -2.10 7.70 4.72
N LYS A 149 -1.85 7.56 6.03
CA LYS A 149 -2.75 8.11 7.06
C LYS A 149 -2.78 9.64 7.05
N GLN A 150 -1.61 10.27 6.95
CA GLN A 150 -1.51 11.73 6.85
C GLN A 150 -2.29 12.24 5.64
N GLU A 151 -2.05 11.66 4.46
CA GLU A 151 -2.73 12.03 3.22
C GLU A 151 -4.25 11.84 3.33
N ASN A 152 -4.71 10.73 3.91
CA ASN A 152 -6.14 10.47 4.12
C ASN A 152 -6.80 11.51 5.03
N ILE A 153 -6.13 11.95 6.09
CA ILE A 153 -6.64 13.02 6.96
C ILE A 153 -6.77 14.31 6.17
N LEU A 154 -5.72 14.70 5.42
CA LEU A 154 -5.71 15.93 4.64
C LEU A 154 -6.80 15.92 3.56
N GLN A 155 -6.91 14.85 2.79
CA GLN A 155 -7.95 14.70 1.77
C GLN A 155 -9.35 14.78 2.40
N LEU A 156 -9.57 14.16 3.56
CA LEU A 156 -10.85 14.22 4.26
C LEU A 156 -11.19 15.65 4.69
N LEU A 157 -10.23 16.37 5.26
CA LEU A 157 -10.41 17.76 5.66
C LEU A 157 -10.71 18.67 4.46
N GLU A 158 -9.98 18.50 3.36
CA GLU A 158 -10.21 19.24 2.11
C GLU A 158 -11.60 18.98 1.53
N ILE A 159 -12.08 17.73 1.58
CA ILE A 159 -13.44 17.38 1.13
C ILE A 159 -14.50 18.01 2.03
N ARG A 160 -14.27 18.07 3.35
CA ARG A 160 -15.28 18.53 4.32
C ARG A 160 -15.33 20.05 4.47
N PHE A 161 -14.19 20.72 4.39
CA PHE A 161 -14.05 22.13 4.74
C PHE A 161 -13.54 23.02 3.60
N GLU A 162 -13.20 22.43 2.44
CA GLU A 162 -12.69 23.08 1.21
C GLU A 162 -11.35 23.81 1.35
N ASP A 163 -11.16 24.62 2.39
CA ASP A 163 -9.95 25.40 2.63
C ASP A 163 -9.29 24.97 3.94
N VAL A 164 -8.13 24.32 3.83
CA VAL A 164 -7.35 23.81 4.96
C VAL A 164 -6.06 24.61 5.03
N ALA A 165 -5.84 25.29 6.15
CA ALA A 165 -4.66 26.13 6.39
C ALA A 165 -3.35 25.35 6.18
N GLN A 166 -2.36 25.99 5.55
CA GLN A 166 -1.08 25.35 5.23
C GLN A 166 -0.30 24.95 6.50
N GLU A 167 -0.47 25.71 7.58
CA GLU A 167 0.11 25.42 8.88
C GLU A 167 -0.39 24.07 9.43
N LEU A 168 -1.69 23.82 9.33
CA LEU A 168 -2.29 22.56 9.77
C LEU A 168 -1.81 21.38 8.91
N LYS A 169 -1.67 21.59 7.59
CA LYS A 169 -1.11 20.58 6.67
C LYS A 169 0.29 20.17 7.10
N GLN A 170 1.16 21.14 7.38
CA GLN A 170 2.53 20.90 7.82
C GLN A 170 2.62 20.21 9.18
N ILE A 171 1.70 20.51 10.10
CA ILE A 171 1.64 19.82 11.40
C ILE A 171 1.32 18.34 11.16
N ILE A 172 0.27 18.03 10.40
CA ILE A 172 -0.15 16.64 10.13
C ILE A 172 0.94 15.86 9.41
N GLU A 173 1.63 16.45 8.43
CA GLU A 173 2.73 15.81 7.69
C GLU A 173 3.95 15.47 8.57
N LYS A 174 4.12 16.15 9.70
CA LYS A 174 5.21 15.90 10.64
C LYS A 174 4.89 14.85 11.69
N LEU A 175 3.62 14.53 11.92
CA LEU A 175 3.22 13.52 12.89
C LEU A 175 3.60 12.11 12.41
N ASP A 176 4.32 11.36 13.22
CA ASP A 176 4.77 10.00 12.92
C ASP A 176 4.10 8.91 13.75
N ASP A 177 3.42 9.27 14.84
CA ASP A 177 2.62 8.32 15.63
C ASP A 177 1.38 7.83 14.83
N ILE A 178 1.44 6.56 14.41
CA ILE A 178 0.39 5.86 13.67
C ILE A 178 -0.91 5.74 14.48
N GLU A 179 -0.85 5.59 15.80
CA GLU A 179 -2.03 5.52 16.66
C GLU A 179 -2.69 6.90 16.76
N LEU A 180 -1.91 7.94 16.97
CA LEU A 180 -2.38 9.33 16.97
C LEU A 180 -3.02 9.70 15.63
N LEU A 181 -2.35 9.42 14.51
CA LEU A 181 -2.91 9.62 13.17
C LEU A 181 -4.23 8.87 12.98
N GLY A 182 -4.37 7.67 13.56
CA GLY A 182 -5.64 6.95 13.57
C GLY A 182 -6.76 7.68 14.32
N LYS A 183 -6.45 8.23 15.50
CA LYS A 183 -7.40 9.03 16.30
C LYS A 183 -7.77 10.32 15.57
N LEU A 184 -6.79 11.01 15.00
CA LEU A 184 -6.99 12.25 14.23
C LEU A 184 -7.83 12.00 12.98
N PHE A 185 -7.66 10.89 12.27
CA PHE A 185 -8.54 10.54 11.16
C PHE A 185 -10.01 10.38 11.60
N ALA A 186 -10.25 9.70 12.72
CA ALA A 186 -11.60 9.59 13.26
C ALA A 186 -12.17 10.96 13.65
N GLN A 187 -11.37 11.82 14.29
CA GLN A 187 -11.76 13.18 14.65
C GLN A 187 -12.06 14.04 13.42
N ALA A 188 -11.21 13.98 12.38
CA ALA A 188 -11.42 14.67 11.12
C ALA A 188 -12.74 14.28 10.43
N ALA A 189 -13.28 13.09 10.72
CA ALA A 189 -14.58 12.65 10.22
C ALA A 189 -15.76 13.14 11.08
N THR A 190 -15.56 13.40 12.38
CA THR A 190 -16.64 13.67 13.35
C THR A 190 -16.76 15.11 13.80
N THR A 191 -15.68 15.90 13.75
CA THR A 191 -15.70 17.31 14.17
C THR A 191 -16.66 18.14 13.33
N GLN A 192 -17.25 19.19 13.91
CA GLN A 192 -18.24 20.03 13.22
C GLN A 192 -17.60 21.22 12.50
N SER A 193 -16.38 21.59 12.86
CA SER A 193 -15.63 22.68 12.24
C SER A 193 -14.13 22.38 12.15
N LEU A 194 -13.44 23.15 11.32
CA LEU A 194 -11.98 23.11 11.22
C LEU A 194 -11.32 23.61 12.52
N ASP A 195 -11.84 24.69 13.13
CA ASP A 195 -11.33 25.24 14.40
C ASP A 195 -11.35 24.20 15.55
N GLU A 196 -12.40 23.37 15.61
CA GLU A 196 -12.52 22.30 16.60
C GLU A 196 -11.44 21.24 16.37
N PHE A 197 -11.19 20.88 15.12
CA PHE A 197 -10.15 19.94 14.75
C PHE A 197 -8.74 20.48 15.04
N GLU A 198 -8.46 21.74 14.70
CA GLU A 198 -7.19 22.42 15.01
C GLU A 198 -6.90 22.48 16.51
N SER A 199 -7.94 22.70 17.31
CA SER A 199 -7.83 22.69 18.77
C SER A 199 -7.44 21.31 19.29
N VAL A 200 -8.01 20.24 18.73
CA VAL A 200 -7.67 18.85 19.08
C VAL A 200 -6.24 18.53 18.66
N VAL A 201 -5.82 18.89 17.46
CA VAL A 201 -4.44 18.69 17.00
C VAL A 201 -3.45 19.42 17.91
N SER A 202 -3.73 20.67 18.27
CA SER A 202 -2.88 21.48 19.14
C SER A 202 -2.71 20.88 20.54
N GLN A 203 -3.77 20.28 21.10
CA GLN A 203 -3.71 19.57 22.39
C GLN A 203 -2.78 18.34 22.31
N TYR A 204 -2.82 17.59 21.21
CA TYR A 204 -1.96 16.42 21.05
C TYR A 204 -0.49 16.78 20.81
N VAL A 205 -0.21 17.86 20.05
CA VAL A 205 1.15 18.32 19.82
C VAL A 205 1.81 18.84 21.11
N THR A 206 1.04 19.50 21.99
CA THR A 206 1.55 19.97 23.30
C THR A 206 1.74 18.84 24.32
N ASP A 207 0.93 17.77 24.25
CA ASP A 207 1.10 16.57 25.09
C ASP A 207 2.26 15.66 24.63
N ASP A 208 2.76 15.81 23.40
CA ASP A 208 3.90 15.06 22.87
C ASP A 208 5.23 15.74 23.25
N GLU A 209 5.32 17.06 23.12
CA GLU A 209 6.49 17.85 23.54
C GLU A 209 6.77 17.73 25.05
N SER A 210 5.73 17.56 25.87
CA SER A 210 5.88 17.40 27.33
C SER A 210 6.36 16.00 27.75
N LYS A 211 6.29 14.99 26.86
CA LYS A 211 6.81 13.64 27.13
C LYS A 211 8.26 13.46 26.71
N GLU A 212 8.71 14.17 25.68
CA GLU A 212 10.12 14.14 25.26
C GLU A 212 11.05 14.87 26.24
N GLU A 213 10.54 15.77 27.10
CA GLU A 213 11.34 16.46 28.13
C GLU A 213 11.58 15.62 29.41
N GLU A 214 10.95 14.44 29.56
CA GLU A 214 11.08 13.56 30.74
C GLU A 214 11.97 12.31 30.52
N GLU A 215 12.54 12.07 29.32
CA GLU A 215 13.53 11.00 29.03
C GLU A 215 14.99 11.51 28.97
#